data_AF-A0A351HAE3-F1
#
_entry.id   AF-A0A351HAE3-F1
#
_cell.length_a   1.000
_cell.length_b   1.000
_cell.length_c   1.000
_cell.angle_alpha   90.00
_cell.angle_beta   90.00
_cell.angle_gamma   90.00
#
_symmetry.space_group_name_H-M   'P 1'
#
loop_
_entity.id
_entity.type
_entity.pdbx_description
1 polymer ?
#
loop_
_entity_poly.entity_id
_entity_poly.type
_entity_poly.pdbx_seq_one_letter_code
_entity_poly.pdbx_strand_id
1 'polypeptide(L)' 'MGFLHLVQGIVMHIISNDSALTITRNYLVFDREIMRLVPATENFFDLRMGPFIASFLFMSAIAHFTVSAFG' A
#
# COMPACT_ATOMS: atom_id res chain seq x y z
N MET A 1 -22.96 -6.36 -4.84
CA MET A 1 -21.65 -6.55 -4.17
C MET A 1 -20.97 -5.24 -3.72
N GLY A 2 -21.14 -4.11 -4.42
CA GLY A 2 -20.45 -2.85 -4.06
C GLY A 2 -20.66 -2.35 -2.63
N PHE A 3 -21.90 -2.42 -2.12
CA PHE A 3 -22.20 -2.02 -0.73
C PHE A 3 -21.45 -2.86 0.31
N LEU A 4 -21.30 -4.18 0.08
CA LEU A 4 -20.56 -5.05 0.99
C LEU A 4 -19.09 -4.65 1.06
N HIS A 5 -18.45 -4.39 -0.09
CA HIS A 5 -17.07 -3.93 -0.14
C HIS A 5 -16.89 -2.54 0.49
N LEU A 6 -17.85 -1.63 0.30
CA LEU A 6 -17.81 -0.31 0.92
C LEU A 6 -17.83 -0.41 2.45
N VAL A 7 -18.76 -1.20 3.01
CA VAL A 7 -18.86 -1.42 4.46
C VAL A 7 -17.58 -2.08 4.98
N GLN A 8 -17.06 -3.10 4.30
CA GLN A 8 -15.80 -3.74 4.67
C GLN A 8 -14.63 -2.75 4.68
N GLY A 9 -14.53 -1.87 3.68
CA GLY A 9 -13.50 -0.84 3.61
C GLY A 9 -13.58 0.18 4.75
N ILE A 10 -14.80 0.64 5.08
CA ILE A 10 -15.04 1.55 6.22
C ILE A 10 -14.65 0.87 7.54
N VAL A 11 -15.13 -0.36 7.76
CA VAL A 11 -14.81 -1.12 8.97
C VAL A 11 -13.29 -1.30 9.09
N MET A 12 -12.62 -1.76 8.03
CA MET A 12 -11.16 -1.91 8.02
C MET A 12 -10.45 -0.61 8.39
N HIS A 13 -10.86 0.52 7.81
CA HIS A 13 -10.24 1.82 8.08
C HIS A 13 -10.39 2.25 9.55
N ILE A 14 -11.54 1.98 10.17
CA ILE A 14 -11.83 2.40 11.55
C ILE A 14 -11.17 1.48 12.58
N ILE A 15 -11.20 0.16 12.37
CA ILE A 15 -10.77 -0.82 13.40
C ILE A 15 -9.32 -1.27 13.24
N SER A 16 -8.65 -0.95 12.12
CA SER A 16 -7.26 -1.34 11.90
C SER A 16 -6.32 -0.70 12.92
N ASN A 17 -5.26 -1.43 13.26
CA ASN A 17 -4.18 -0.94 14.11
C ASN A 17 -3.07 -0.26 13.29
N ASP A 18 -2.00 0.14 13.98
CA ASP A 18 -0.85 0.81 13.38
C ASP A 18 0.18 -0.14 12.74
N SER A 19 -0.21 -1.37 12.41
CA SER A 19 0.66 -2.32 11.71
C SER A 19 1.10 -1.73 10.36
N ALA A 20 2.42 -1.72 10.16
CA ALA A 20 3.05 -1.17 8.97
C ALA A 20 4.18 -2.07 8.47
N LEU A 21 4.42 -2.04 7.16
CA LEU A 21 5.55 -2.69 6.51
C LEU A 21 6.51 -1.64 5.96
N THR A 22 7.79 -1.78 6.28
CA THR A 22 8.84 -0.91 5.75
C THR A 22 9.10 -1.26 4.29
N ILE A 23 8.86 -0.28 3.42
CA ILE A 23 9.27 -0.34 2.02
C ILE A 23 10.73 0.10 1.96
N THR A 24 11.57 -0.75 1.37
CA THR A 24 12.99 -0.45 1.17
C THR A 24 13.27 -0.10 -0.27
N ARG A 25 14.33 0.68 -0.50
CA ARG A 25 14.89 0.95 -1.82
C ARG A 25 16.34 0.47 -1.84
N ASN A 26 16.74 -0.13 -2.95
CA ASN A 26 18.12 -0.55 -3.17
C ASN A 26 18.70 0.23 -4.35
N TYR A 27 19.87 0.79 -4.15
CA TYR A 27 20.59 1.54 -5.18
C TYR A 27 22.10 1.39 -4.99
N LEU A 28 22.89 1.87 -5.95
CA LEU A 28 24.34 1.79 -5.88
C LEU A 28 24.93 3.08 -5.32
N VAL A 29 25.81 2.95 -4.33
CA VAL A 29 26.64 4.04 -3.80
C VAL A 29 28.09 3.78 -4.19
N PHE A 30 28.81 4.82 -4.59
CA PHE A 30 30.24 4.70 -4.88
C PHE A 30 31.04 4.76 -3.59
N ASP A 31 31.67 3.63 -3.25
CA ASP A 31 32.59 3.53 -2.13
C ASP A 31 33.98 4.01 -2.57
N ARG A 32 34.48 5.05 -1.89
CA ARG A 32 35.77 5.69 -2.19
C ARG A 32 36.97 4.95 -1.59
N GLU A 33 36.77 4.08 -0.61
CA GLU A 33 37.86 3.30 -0.01
C GLU A 33 38.28 2.15 -0.93
N ILE A 34 37.29 1.49 -1.54
CA ILE A 34 37.53 0.35 -2.46
C ILE A 34 37.32 0.72 -3.93
N MET A 35 37.01 1.98 -4.24
CA MET A 35 36.82 2.53 -5.58
C MET A 35 35.82 1.73 -6.44
N ARG A 36 34.67 1.37 -5.86
CA ARG A 36 33.66 0.53 -6.51
C ARG A 36 32.24 0.94 -6.12
N LEU A 37 31.28 0.68 -7.00
CA LEU A 37 29.85 0.74 -6.68
C LEU A 37 29.45 -0.46 -5.79
N VAL A 38 28.83 -0.17 -4.66
CA VAL A 38 28.31 -1.16 -3.71
C VAL A 38 26.79 -0.98 -3.53
N PRO A 39 26.03 -2.06 -3.30
CA PRO A 39 24.61 -1.95 -2.97
C PRO A 39 24.40 -1.24 -1.63
N ALA A 40 23.48 -0.28 -1.62
CA ALA A 40 22.97 0.37 -0.43
C ALA A 40 21.45 0.15 -0.37
N THR A 41 20.99 -0.54 0.68
CA THR A 41 19.57 -0.71 0.98
C THR A 41 19.18 0.31 2.04
N GLU A 42 18.15 1.09 1.76
CA GLU A 42 17.62 2.09 2.70
C GLU A 42 16.14 1.90 2.91
N ASN A 43 15.68 2.24 4.13
CA ASN A 43 14.27 2.37 4.43
C ASN A 43 13.74 3.60 3.70
N PHE A 44 12.72 3.41 2.86
CA PHE A 44 12.11 4.48 2.09
C PHE A 44 10.92 5.09 2.85
N PHE A 45 9.95 4.28 3.25
CA PHE A 45 8.84 4.68 4.15
C PHE A 45 8.14 3.44 4.72
N ASP A 46 7.30 3.66 5.74
CA ASP A 46 6.45 2.61 6.32
C ASP A 46 5.02 2.69 5.76
N LEU A 47 4.57 1.61 5.12
CA LEU A 47 3.22 1.49 4.57
C LEU A 47 2.28 0.91 5.62
N ARG A 48 1.33 1.71 6.11
CA ARG A 48 0.29 1.25 7.03
C ARG A 48 -0.65 0.27 6.32
N MET A 49 -0.75 -0.93 6.85
CA MET A 49 -1.49 -2.02 6.20
C MET A 49 -3.01 -1.81 6.24
N GLY A 50 -3.53 -1.19 7.31
CA GLY A 50 -4.95 -0.88 7.46
C GLY A 50 -5.51 -0.06 6.28
N PRO A 51 -5.00 1.17 6.07
CA PRO A 51 -5.39 2.00 4.94
C PRO A 51 -5.13 1.33 3.57
N PHE A 52 -4.02 0.60 3.42
CA PHE A 52 -3.68 -0.06 2.15
C PHE A 52 -4.67 -1.17 1.77
N ILE A 53 -5.11 -1.99 2.73
CA ILE A 53 -6.14 -3.00 2.48
C ILE A 53 -7.50 -2.33 2.24
N ALA A 54 -7.83 -1.29 3.02
CA ALA A 54 -9.07 -0.53 2.85
C ALA A 54 -9.17 0.10 1.45
N SER A 55 -8.07 0.62 0.88
CA SER A 55 -8.09 1.20 -0.47
C SER A 55 -8.46 0.19 -1.55
N PHE A 56 -8.00 -1.06 -1.45
CA PHE A 56 -8.42 -2.13 -2.37
C PHE A 56 -9.93 -2.42 -2.27
N LEU A 57 -10.48 -2.46 -1.05
CA LEU A 57 -11.91 -2.66 -0.84
C LEU A 57 -12.74 -1.51 -1.43
N PHE A 58 -12.29 -0.26 -1.27
CA PHE A 58 -12.94 0.89 -1.88
C PHE A 58 -12.88 0.85 -3.42
N MET A 59 -11.74 0.47 -4.00
CA MET A 59 -11.62 0.29 -5.46
C MET A 59 -12.62 -0.77 -5.97
N SER A 60 -12.77 -1.90 -5.27
CA SER A 60 -13.77 -2.93 -5.61
C SER A 60 -15.21 -2.41 -5.51
N ALA A 61 -15.51 -1.65 -4.45
CA ALA A 61 -16.83 -1.03 -4.27
C ALA A 61 -17.16 -0.08 -5.43
N ILE A 62 -16.21 0.79 -5.82
CA ILE A 62 -16.34 1.70 -6.96
C ILE A 62 -16.58 0.92 -8.25
N ALA A 63 -15.82 -0.15 -8.50
CA ALA A 63 -15.99 -0.97 -9.70
C ALA A 63 -17.41 -1.59 -9.77
N HIS A 64 -17.89 -2.15 -8.66
CA HIS A 64 -19.23 -2.72 -8.61
C HIS A 64 -20.34 -1.68 -8.82
N PHE A 65 -20.22 -0.50 -8.22
CA PHE A 65 -21.19 0.57 -8.44
C PHE A 65 -21.16 1.06 -9.88
N THR A 66 -19.97 1.19 -10.47
CA THR A 66 -19.78 1.63 -11.86
C THR A 66 -20.46 0.66 -12.83
N VAL A 67 -20.22 -0.65 -12.67
CA VAL A 67 -20.85 -1.68 -13.50
C VAL A 67 -22.36 -1.77 -13.28
N SER A 68 -22.86 -1.54 -12.06
CA SER A 68 -24.32 -1.57 -11.80
C SER A 68 -25.06 -0.31 -12.23
N ALA A 69 -24.36 0.80 -12.48
CA ALA A 69 -24.96 2.09 -12.83
C ALA A 69 -24.83 2.43 -14.32
N PHE A 70 -23.66 2.21 -14.91
CA PHE A 70 -23.37 2.52 -16.31
C PHE A 70 -23.28 1.28 -17.22
N GLY A 71 -23.25 0.08 -16.64
CA GLY A 71 -23.12 -1.19 -17.35
C GLY A 71 -24.44 -1.74 -17.87
#